data_AF-A0A6M7TM47-F1
#
_entry.id   AF-A0A6M7TM47-F1
#
_cell.length_a   1.000
_cell.length_b   1.000
_cell.length_c   1.000
_cell.angle_alpha   90.00
_cell.angle_beta   90.00
_cell.angle_gamma   90.00
#
_symmetry.space_group_name_H-M   'P 1'
#
loop_
_entity.id
_entity.type
_entity.pdbx_description
1 polymer ?
#
loop_
_entity_poly.entity_id
_entity_poly.type
_entity_poly.pdbx_seq_one_letter_code
_entity_poly.pdbx_strand_id
1 'polypeptide(L)'
;MANRHIGEVSASEFGGGVVLRLDMAGLAALEDEFGEFTWSNRLFLGLSMVSASKMNAVLKASLRNNKGTLFSSGDAMPEWPLDKPFVLLAKKCQDAITMAIYGKPYEEWAASTNEPQEADDPPPDGAEVL
;
A
#
# COMPACT_ATOMS: atom_id res chain seq x y z
N MET A 1 -7.31 -11.88 15.90
CA MET A 1 -6.09 -12.12 15.10
C MET A 1 -6.41 -11.72 13.68
N ALA A 2 -5.91 -10.57 13.23
CA ALA A 2 -6.15 -10.10 11.86
C ALA A 2 -5.34 -10.99 10.91
N ASN A 3 -6.00 -11.46 9.84
CA ASN A 3 -5.42 -12.34 8.84
C ASN A 3 -4.17 -11.71 8.25
N ARG A 4 -2.98 -12.16 8.66
CA ARG A 4 -1.68 -11.75 8.08
C ARG A 4 -1.58 -11.98 6.56
N HIS A 5 -2.49 -12.77 5.99
CA HIS A 5 -2.58 -13.07 4.56
C HIS A 5 -3.63 -12.25 3.81
N ILE A 6 -4.50 -11.51 4.52
CA ILE A 6 -5.42 -10.56 3.91
C ILE A 6 -4.80 -9.20 4.21
N GLY A 7 -4.21 -8.55 3.20
CA GLY A 7 -3.49 -7.28 3.33
C GLY A 7 -4.39 -6.14 3.81
N GLU A 8 -4.71 -6.14 5.11
CA GLU A 8 -5.61 -5.20 5.77
C GLU A 8 -4.80 -4.22 6.60
N VAL A 9 -5.01 -2.93 6.34
CA VAL A 9 -4.46 -1.84 7.14
C VAL A 9 -5.57 -1.30 8.04
N SER A 10 -5.32 -1.27 9.35
CA SER A 10 -6.28 -0.72 10.31
C SER A 10 -6.55 0.75 10.01
N ALA A 11 -7.84 1.11 9.94
CA ALA A 11 -8.30 2.47 9.67
C ALA A 11 -9.35 2.88 10.72
N SER A 12 -9.03 2.60 11.99
CA SER A 12 -9.90 2.87 13.15
C SER A 12 -10.28 4.34 13.32
N GLU A 13 -9.56 5.23 12.64
CA GLU A 13 -9.86 6.65 12.56
C GLU A 13 -11.23 6.95 11.95
N PHE A 14 -11.72 6.09 11.06
CA PHE A 14 -13.05 6.18 10.46
C PHE A 14 -14.14 5.46 11.26
N GLY A 15 -13.79 4.76 12.34
CA GLY A 15 -14.71 4.00 13.17
C GLY A 15 -14.17 2.63 13.61
N GLY A 16 -14.79 2.05 14.64
CA GLY A 16 -14.38 0.75 15.17
C GLY A 16 -14.51 -0.38 14.15
N GLY A 17 -13.40 -1.08 13.90
CA GLY A 17 -13.37 -2.23 12.97
C GLY A 17 -13.26 -1.87 11.49
N VAL A 18 -13.03 -0.59 11.15
CA VAL A 18 -12.81 -0.15 9.76
C VAL A 18 -11.38 -0.48 9.32
N VAL A 19 -11.24 -0.97 8.09
CA VAL A 19 -9.95 -1.37 7.50
C VAL A 19 -9.83 -0.86 6.07
N LEU A 20 -8.61 -0.65 5.61
CA LEU A 20 -8.28 -0.51 4.19
C LEU A 20 -7.84 -1.87 3.67
N ARG A 21 -8.53 -2.38 2.65
CA ARG A 21 -8.17 -3.61 1.95
C ARG A 21 -8.40 -3.47 0.46
N LEU A 22 -7.30 -3.42 -0.28
CA LEU A 22 -7.28 -3.49 -1.73
C LEU A 22 -7.42 -4.95 -2.17
N ASP A 23 -8.39 -5.21 -3.04
CA ASP A 23 -8.48 -6.45 -3.80
C ASP A 23 -8.00 -6.20 -5.24
N MET A 24 -7.90 -7.27 -6.04
CA MET A 24 -7.47 -7.16 -7.45
C MET A 24 -8.37 -6.25 -8.27
N ALA A 25 -9.67 -6.19 -7.96
CA ALA A 25 -10.62 -5.31 -8.64
C ALA A 25 -10.35 -3.83 -8.30
N GLY A 26 -10.07 -3.52 -7.03
CA GLY A 26 -9.69 -2.18 -6.60
C GLY A 26 -8.35 -1.73 -7.18
N LEU A 27 -7.37 -2.64 -7.30
CA LEU A 27 -6.10 -2.35 -7.97
C LEU A 27 -6.31 -2.04 -9.46
N ALA A 28 -7.07 -2.86 -10.17
CA ALA A 28 -7.39 -2.63 -11.58
C ALA A 28 -8.12 -1.29 -11.79
N ALA A 29 -9.08 -0.96 -10.92
CA ALA A 29 -9.80 0.32 -11.00
C ALA A 29 -8.86 1.53 -10.81
N LEU A 30 -7.85 1.41 -9.93
CA LEU A 30 -6.84 2.45 -9.78
C LEU A 30 -5.98 2.56 -11.05
N GLU A 31 -5.51 1.43 -11.59
CA GLU A 31 -4.73 1.38 -12.83
C GLU A 31 -5.47 1.96 -14.03
N ASP A 32 -6.78 1.73 -14.14
CA ASP A 32 -7.61 2.34 -15.18
C ASP A 32 -7.70 3.87 -15.02
N GLU A 33 -7.83 4.37 -13.78
CA GLU A 33 -8.02 5.81 -13.50
C GLU A 33 -6.72 6.61 -13.71
N PHE A 34 -5.56 6.03 -13.45
CA PHE A 34 -4.29 6.77 -13.38
C PHE A 34 -3.14 6.13 -14.20
N GLY A 35 -3.44 5.08 -14.98
CA GLY A 35 -2.51 4.31 -15.80
C GLY A 35 -1.87 3.13 -15.06
N GLU A 36 -1.28 2.21 -15.84
CA GLU A 36 -0.53 1.06 -15.32
C GLU A 36 0.58 1.54 -14.37
N PHE A 37 0.42 1.24 -13.10
CA PHE A 37 1.18 1.91 -12.05
C PHE A 37 2.46 1.15 -11.71
N THR A 38 3.61 1.74 -12.01
CA THR A 38 4.88 1.37 -11.36
C THR A 38 4.96 1.99 -9.96
N TRP A 39 4.14 1.48 -9.02
CA TRP A 39 4.09 1.99 -7.64
C TRP A 39 5.43 1.86 -6.92
N SER A 40 6.26 0.85 -7.20
CA SER A 40 7.60 0.71 -6.61
C SER A 40 8.42 2.00 -6.72
N ASN A 41 8.67 2.49 -7.93
CA ASN A 41 9.49 3.69 -8.15
C ASN A 41 8.82 4.98 -7.61
N ARG A 42 7.49 5.09 -7.69
CA ARG A 42 6.76 6.30 -7.25
C ARG A 42 6.55 6.37 -5.74
N LEU A 43 6.50 5.23 -5.05
CA LEU A 43 6.48 5.14 -3.59
C LEU A 43 7.87 5.44 -3.02
N PHE A 44 8.92 4.91 -3.65
CA PHE A 44 10.32 5.09 -3.25
C PHE A 44 10.75 6.57 -3.21
N LEU A 45 10.23 7.38 -4.12
CA LEU A 45 10.53 8.82 -4.18
C LEU A 45 9.68 9.66 -3.21
N GLY A 46 8.80 9.07 -2.39
CA GLY A 46 7.95 9.78 -1.41
C GLY A 46 6.91 10.72 -2.02
N LEU A 47 6.80 10.77 -3.35
CA LEU A 47 6.06 11.79 -4.10
C LEU A 47 4.59 11.45 -4.36
N SER A 48 4.15 10.21 -4.15
CA SER A 48 2.90 9.73 -4.76
C SER A 48 1.64 9.85 -3.90
N MET A 49 1.75 10.01 -2.58
CA MET A 49 0.61 9.93 -1.64
C MET A 49 0.29 11.24 -0.91
N VAL A 50 0.69 12.39 -1.46
CA VAL A 50 0.36 13.71 -0.90
C VAL A 50 -0.90 14.30 -1.55
N SER A 51 -1.31 13.80 -2.71
CA SER A 51 -2.49 14.31 -3.42
C SER A 51 -3.79 13.77 -2.84
N ALA A 52 -4.69 14.68 -2.46
CA ALA A 52 -6.01 14.34 -1.94
C ALA A 52 -6.86 13.52 -2.92
N SER A 53 -6.74 13.73 -4.23
CA SER A 53 -7.50 12.97 -5.22
C SER A 53 -7.09 11.48 -5.23
N LYS A 54 -5.79 11.21 -5.17
CA LYS A 54 -5.25 9.84 -5.11
C LYS A 54 -5.64 9.13 -3.82
N MET A 55 -5.54 9.82 -2.67
CA MET A 55 -6.00 9.26 -1.40
C MET A 55 -7.48 8.92 -1.42
N ASN A 56 -8.32 9.79 -2.00
CA ASN A 56 -9.75 9.51 -2.13
C ASN A 56 -10.04 8.31 -3.05
N ALA A 57 -9.30 8.18 -4.16
CA ALA A 57 -9.44 7.01 -5.03
C ALA A 57 -9.08 5.71 -4.30
N VAL A 58 -7.98 5.70 -3.55
CA VAL A 58 -7.59 4.55 -2.72
C VAL A 58 -8.67 4.25 -1.67
N LEU A 59 -9.21 5.27 -0.99
CA LEU A 59 -10.30 5.07 -0.04
C LEU A 59 -11.55 4.47 -0.69
N LYS A 60 -11.94 4.94 -1.87
CA LYS A 60 -13.07 4.38 -2.63
C LYS A 60 -12.88 2.91 -3.00
N ALA A 61 -11.66 2.54 -3.36
CA ALA A 61 -11.33 1.19 -3.79
C ALA A 61 -11.08 0.21 -2.63
N SER A 62 -10.80 0.71 -1.41
CA SER A 62 -10.23 -0.12 -0.34
C SER A 62 -10.91 -0.01 1.02
N LEU A 63 -11.59 1.10 1.33
CA LEU A 63 -12.13 1.33 2.65
C LEU A 63 -13.35 0.44 2.90
N ARG A 64 -13.26 -0.40 3.93
CA ARG A 64 -14.29 -1.38 4.28
C ARG A 64 -14.79 -1.17 5.70
N ASN A 65 -16.10 -1.27 5.87
CA ASN A 65 -16.74 -1.19 7.19
C ASN A 65 -16.40 -2.43 8.05
N ASN A 66 -16.88 -2.44 9.29
CA ASN A 66 -16.69 -3.54 10.24
C ASN A 66 -17.31 -4.89 9.81
N LYS A 67 -18.07 -4.92 8.72
CA LYS A 67 -18.62 -6.13 8.09
C LYS A 67 -17.81 -6.58 6.88
N GLY A 68 -16.72 -5.88 6.55
CA GLY A 68 -15.89 -6.15 5.37
C GLY A 68 -16.48 -5.65 4.04
N THR A 69 -17.57 -4.88 4.08
CA THR A 69 -18.23 -4.31 2.89
C THR A 69 -17.53 -3.01 2.51
N LEU A 70 -17.27 -2.80 1.21
CA LEU A 70 -16.72 -1.53 0.73
C LEU A 70 -17.72 -0.40 0.98
N PHE A 71 -17.26 0.70 1.59
CA PHE A 71 -18.10 1.87 1.82
C PHE A 71 -18.70 2.37 0.51
N SER A 72 -17.92 2.45 -0.57
CA SER A 72 -18.37 2.87 -1.91
C SER A 72 -19.54 2.06 -2.50
N SER A 73 -19.81 0.86 -1.97
CA SER A 73 -20.86 -0.04 -2.46
C SER A 73 -22.06 -0.21 -1.52
N GLY A 74 -21.97 0.27 -0.28
CA GLY A 74 -22.96 -0.07 0.76
C GLY A 74 -23.29 1.03 1.75
N ASP A 75 -22.44 2.04 1.93
CA ASP A 75 -22.59 3.07 2.97
C ASP A 75 -22.09 4.43 2.45
N ALA A 76 -22.41 5.53 3.15
CA ALA A 76 -21.77 6.81 2.86
C ALA A 76 -20.28 6.76 3.23
N MET A 77 -19.41 7.31 2.39
CA MET A 77 -17.98 7.38 2.68
C MET A 77 -17.76 8.23 3.95
N PRO A 78 -17.12 7.69 4.99
CA PRO A 78 -16.81 8.46 6.17
C PRO A 78 -15.73 9.51 5.85
N GLU A 79 -15.87 10.68 6.44
CA GLU A 79 -14.89 11.76 6.30
C GLU A 79 -13.68 11.53 7.20
N TRP A 80 -12.51 12.00 6.76
CA TRP A 80 -11.32 11.97 7.59
C TRP A 80 -11.48 12.93 8.77
N PRO A 81 -11.18 12.50 10.01
CA PRO A 81 -11.30 13.38 11.18
C PRO A 81 -10.39 14.60 11.05
N LEU A 82 -10.96 15.81 11.22
CA LEU A 82 -10.25 17.08 11.06
C LEU A 82 -9.13 17.29 12.11
N ASP A 83 -9.21 16.59 13.24
CA ASP A 83 -8.23 16.59 14.32
C ASP A 83 -7.00 15.72 14.04
N LYS A 84 -7.00 14.93 12.96
CA LYS A 84 -5.92 13.99 12.65
C LYS A 84 -5.04 14.47 11.50
N PRO A 85 -3.70 14.39 11.63
CA PRO A 85 -2.78 14.77 10.56
C PRO A 85 -3.04 13.97 9.27
N PHE A 86 -3.16 14.68 8.16
CA PHE A 86 -3.38 14.10 6.83
C PHE A 86 -2.26 13.14 6.39
N VAL A 87 -1.05 13.35 6.91
CA VAL A 87 0.11 12.47 6.68
C VAL A 87 -0.14 11.03 7.17
N LEU A 88 -0.95 10.85 8.23
CA LEU A 88 -1.30 9.50 8.71
C LEU A 88 -2.19 8.77 7.71
N LEU A 89 -3.13 9.47 7.08
CA LEU A 89 -3.97 8.91 6.03
C LEU A 89 -3.13 8.51 4.81
N ALA A 90 -2.23 9.40 4.37
CA ALA A 90 -1.31 9.12 3.28
C ALA A 90 -0.50 7.83 3.53
N LYS A 91 0.07 7.69 4.73
CA LYS A 91 0.82 6.49 5.14
C LYS A 91 -0.04 5.22 5.08
N LYS A 92 -1.27 5.26 5.62
CA LYS A 92 -2.16 4.09 5.61
C LYS A 92 -2.57 3.67 4.21
N CYS A 93 -2.88 4.63 3.34
CA CYS A 93 -3.18 4.32 1.95
C CYS A 93 -1.95 3.69 1.27
N GLN A 94 -0.74 4.11 1.63
CA GLN A 94 0.52 3.61 1.06
C GLN A 94 0.79 2.19 1.52
N ASP A 95 0.60 1.93 2.82
CA ASP A 95 0.63 0.58 3.37
C ASP A 95 -0.41 -0.33 2.71
N ALA A 96 -1.62 0.15 2.43
CA ALA A 96 -2.66 -0.66 1.81
C ALA A 96 -2.26 -1.12 0.38
N ILE A 97 -1.62 -0.22 -0.38
CA ILE A 97 -1.11 -0.55 -1.71
C ILE A 97 0.08 -1.50 -1.62
N THR A 98 1.07 -1.24 -0.76
CA THR A 98 2.23 -2.13 -0.66
C THR A 98 1.87 -3.50 -0.10
N MET A 99 0.93 -3.55 0.85
CA MET A 99 0.38 -4.83 1.33
C MET A 99 -0.31 -5.59 0.21
N ALA A 100 -1.04 -4.91 -0.68
CA ALA A 100 -1.74 -5.57 -1.78
C ALA A 100 -0.79 -6.08 -2.87
N ILE A 101 0.28 -5.33 -3.20
CA ILE A 101 1.23 -5.70 -4.27
C ILE A 101 2.33 -6.65 -3.76
N TYR A 102 2.89 -6.39 -2.58
CA TYR A 102 4.09 -7.05 -2.08
C TYR A 102 3.85 -7.90 -0.82
N GLY A 103 2.64 -7.90 -0.26
CA GLY A 103 2.30 -8.68 0.93
C GLY A 103 2.92 -8.16 2.24
N LYS A 104 3.52 -6.96 2.24
CA LYS A 104 4.18 -6.37 3.41
C LYS A 104 3.97 -4.85 3.50
N PRO A 105 4.05 -4.25 4.71
CA PRO A 105 3.91 -2.81 4.91
C PRO A 105 5.00 -2.02 4.16
N TYR A 106 4.77 -0.73 3.93
CA TYR A 106 5.67 0.07 3.11
C TYR A 106 7.07 0.16 3.71
N GLU A 107 7.18 0.34 5.02
CA GLU A 107 8.49 0.45 5.69
C GLU A 107 9.32 -0.84 5.54
N GLU A 108 8.70 -2.01 5.66
CA GLU A 108 9.38 -3.30 5.49
C GLU A 108 9.79 -3.54 4.02
N TRP A 109 8.91 -3.17 3.08
CA TRP A 109 9.24 -3.23 1.66
C TRP A 109 10.40 -2.28 1.29
N ALA A 110 10.31 -1.03 1.75
CA ALA A 110 11.30 0.00 1.47
C ALA A 110 12.67 -0.36 2.04
N ALA A 111 12.73 -0.93 3.26
CA ALA A 111 13.96 -1.43 3.85
C ALA A 111 14.60 -2.52 2.97
N SER A 112 13.84 -3.55 2.56
CA SER A 112 14.34 -4.65 1.72
C SER A 112 14.75 -4.23 0.30
N THR A 113 14.28 -3.08 -0.18
CA THR A 113 14.62 -2.57 -1.52
C THR A 113 15.83 -1.62 -1.48
N ASN A 114 16.16 -1.08 -0.30
CA ASN A 114 17.29 -0.17 -0.08
C ASN A 114 18.54 -0.88 0.46
N GLU A 115 18.47 -2.17 0.78
CA GLU A 115 19.67 -2.95 1.06
C GLU A 115 20.54 -2.92 -0.21
N PRO A 116 21.79 -2.42 -0.14
CA PRO A 116 22.72 -2.63 -1.23
C PRO A 116 22.80 -4.14 -1.42
N GLN A 117 22.44 -4.63 -2.60
CA GLN A 117 22.80 -5.99 -2.99
C GLN A 117 24.29 -6.10 -2.72
N GLU A 118 24.68 -6.89 -1.72
CA GLU A 118 26.08 -7.27 -1.56
C GLU A 118 26.51 -7.77 -2.93
N ALA A 119 27.45 -7.06 -3.53
CA ALA A 119 27.96 -7.39 -4.84
C ALA A 119 28.34 -8.86 -4.80
N ASP A 120 27.75 -9.65 -5.71
CA ASP A 120 28.15 -11.05 -5.93
C ASP A 120 29.67 -11.10 -5.87
N ASP A 121 30.20 -11.83 -4.88
CA ASP A 121 31.62 -12.09 -4.76
C ASP A 121 32.11 -12.55 -6.14
N PRO A 122 33.12 -11.89 -6.73
CA PRO A 122 33.65 -12.34 -8.01
C PRO A 122 34.06 -13.81 -7.88
N PRO A 123 33.80 -14.65 -8.90
CA PRO A 123 34.16 -16.06 -8.84
C PRO A 123 35.65 -16.18 -8.48
N PRO A 124 36.03 -17.14 -7.62
CA PRO A 124 37.41 -17.27 -7.17
C PRO A 124 38.32 -17.41 -8.39
N ASP A 125 39.17 -16.40 -8.58
CA ASP A 125 40.19 -16.36 -9.60
C ASP A 125 41.21 -17.47 -9.29
N GLY A 126 41.12 -18.60 -10.00
CA GLY A 126 41.94 -19.76 -9.66
C GLY A 126 41.62 -21.09 -10.35
N ALA A 127 40.85 -21.11 -11.44
CA ALA A 127 40.84 -22.29 -12.31
C ALA A 127 42.03 -22.20 -13.26
N GLU A 128 43.20 -22.66 -12.79
CA GLU A 128 44.31 -23.06 -13.66
C GLU A 128 43.76 -24.00 -14.74
N VAL A 129 43.71 -23.50 -15.97
CA VAL A 129 43.41 -24.34 -17.14
C VAL A 129 44.69 -25.10 -17.45
N LEU A 130 44.69 -26.39 -17.12
CA LEU A 130 45.68 -27.39 -17.57
C LEU A 130 45.59 -27.61 -19.08
#